data_AF-A0A2H4S751-F1
#
_entry.id   AF-A0A2H4S751-F1
#
_cell.length_a   1.000
_cell.length_b   1.000
_cell.length_c   1.000
_cell.angle_alpha   90.00
_cell.angle_beta   90.00
_cell.angle_gamma   90.00
#
_symmetry.space_group_name_H-M   'P 1'
#
loop_
_entity.id
_entity.type
_entity.pdbx_description
1 polymer ?
#
loop_
_entity_poly.entity_id
_entity_poly.type
_entity_poly.pdbx_seq_one_letter_code
_entity_poly.pdbx_strand_id
1 'polypeptide(L)'
;MKATVAITLTAGLPVALASAILNPRVIGPDEPTDRYKFVVSIQDSKKAHSCGGMLLDSTTVLTASHCFRNTTDAGFVVAGKTNLEGTGGVTVKISTLQRPLHKPYNYQPASAKDRMSDIGIIKLATPIEKSDNIEYASLPTSDAVPDGSGELTAVGCTTLSWTGTKGDAVFTVANRAEVLLEQQPISTCESSPLGDTSTLICAGKPGKTVCSGDSGGPLIDSKTGAVVGLTSISKRNDDGSSCTGAGLFTRVGSYLDFINENLGERGFTDGDNQRVKDEAKLAVLRPGLLASCKKHFQVKYSACMNEATRAFIAGKDADKSKVYDQEVAKCKAIHAMGSACDGCVREAKLDSTAETIIQCSEAGKN
;
A
#
# COMPACT_ATOMS: atom_id res chain seq x y z
N MET A 1 -18.45 10.83 90.07
CA MET A 1 -17.82 11.90 89.25
C MET A 1 -17.92 11.49 87.79
N LYS A 2 -18.38 12.40 86.94
CA LYS A 2 -18.81 12.14 85.56
C LYS A 2 -17.62 11.83 84.65
N ALA A 3 -17.70 10.78 83.85
CA ALA A 3 -16.77 10.48 82.77
C ALA A 3 -17.23 11.21 81.50
N THR A 4 -16.34 11.99 80.89
CA THR A 4 -16.59 12.66 79.61
C THR A 4 -15.67 12.03 78.57
N VAL A 5 -16.27 11.32 77.63
CA VAL A 5 -15.63 10.67 76.48
C VAL A 5 -15.36 11.73 75.42
N ALA A 6 -14.09 11.90 75.03
CA ALA A 6 -13.70 12.74 73.91
C ALA A 6 -13.82 11.93 72.60
N ILE A 7 -14.72 12.35 71.72
CA ILE A 7 -14.87 11.79 70.36
C ILE A 7 -14.01 12.66 69.43
N THR A 8 -12.85 12.17 69.03
CA THR A 8 -12.03 12.77 67.97
C THR A 8 -12.63 12.41 66.61
N LEU A 9 -13.20 13.41 65.93
CA LEU A 9 -13.70 13.28 64.57
C LEU A 9 -12.53 13.44 63.58
N THR A 10 -11.96 12.35 63.11
CA THR A 10 -10.95 12.38 62.03
C THR A 10 -11.67 12.57 60.69
N ALA A 11 -11.60 13.78 60.13
CA ALA A 11 -12.01 14.05 58.76
C ALA A 11 -11.03 13.34 57.81
N GLY A 12 -11.40 12.15 57.34
CA GLY A 12 -10.69 11.48 56.26
C GLY A 12 -10.94 12.23 54.96
N LEU A 13 -9.90 12.86 54.40
CA LEU A 13 -9.95 13.28 53.00
C LEU A 13 -10.12 12.02 52.14
N PRO A 14 -11.11 11.96 51.24
CA PRO A 14 -11.14 10.90 50.25
C PRO A 14 -9.95 11.14 49.32
N VAL A 15 -8.91 10.32 49.46
CA VAL A 15 -7.90 10.17 48.42
C VAL A 15 -8.64 9.54 47.24
N ALA A 16 -9.11 10.39 46.33
CA ALA A 16 -9.49 9.93 45.01
C ALA A 16 -8.21 9.39 44.36
N LEU A 17 -8.04 8.07 44.40
CA LEU A 17 -7.12 7.38 43.51
C LEU A 17 -7.59 7.69 42.10
N ALA A 18 -6.99 8.71 41.50
CA ALA A 18 -7.03 8.86 40.05
C ALA A 18 -6.33 7.62 39.50
N SER A 19 -7.10 6.58 39.18
CA SER A 19 -6.61 5.49 38.35
C SER A 19 -6.18 6.13 37.04
N ALA A 20 -4.88 6.36 36.89
CA ALA A 20 -4.29 6.58 35.59
C ALA A 20 -4.66 5.35 34.78
N ILE A 21 -5.56 5.52 33.81
CA ILE A 21 -5.83 4.48 32.82
C ILE A 21 -4.53 4.40 32.01
N LEU A 22 -3.66 3.44 32.37
CA LEU A 22 -2.60 3.03 31.47
C LEU A 22 -3.30 2.51 30.22
N ASN A 23 -3.32 3.33 29.17
CA ASN A 23 -3.74 2.87 27.86
C ASN A 23 -2.64 1.92 27.36
N PRO A 24 -2.92 0.62 27.22
CA PRO A 24 -1.90 -0.33 26.82
C PRO A 24 -1.39 0.00 25.41
N ARG A 25 -0.08 -0.24 25.23
CA ARG A 25 0.60 -0.30 23.94
C ARG A 25 -0.16 -1.27 23.03
N VAL A 26 -0.08 -1.13 21.70
CA VAL A 26 -0.64 -2.06 20.69
C VAL A 26 -1.74 -2.93 21.31
N ILE A 27 -2.89 -2.31 21.61
CA ILE A 27 -3.81 -2.74 22.67
C ILE A 27 -3.98 -4.25 22.60
N GLY A 28 -3.46 -5.01 23.58
CA GLY A 28 -3.29 -6.47 23.56
C GLY A 28 -2.33 -6.91 24.69
N PRO A 29 -2.03 -8.21 24.88
CA PRO A 29 -0.97 -8.62 25.81
C PRO A 29 0.38 -8.05 25.32
N ASP A 30 0.96 -7.13 26.11
CA ASP A 30 2.23 -6.44 25.83
C ASP A 30 3.41 -7.43 25.86
N GLU A 31 3.76 -8.03 24.72
CA GLU A 31 5.02 -8.76 24.58
C GLU A 31 6.04 -7.90 23.81
N PRO A 32 7.08 -7.35 24.50
CA PRO A 32 8.22 -6.76 23.83
C PRO A 32 8.83 -7.77 22.86
N THR A 33 9.12 -7.34 21.64
CA THR A 33 9.59 -8.25 20.58
C THR A 33 10.87 -7.75 19.93
N ASP A 34 11.82 -8.66 19.75
CA ASP A 34 13.00 -8.49 18.92
C ASP A 34 12.96 -9.34 17.63
N ARG A 35 11.86 -10.06 17.40
CA ARG A 35 11.69 -10.99 16.28
C ARG A 35 11.74 -10.29 14.93
N TYR A 36 11.18 -9.09 14.83
CA TYR A 36 11.02 -8.36 13.57
C TYR A 36 12.05 -7.24 13.43
N LYS A 37 13.28 -7.63 13.11
CA LYS A 37 14.48 -6.78 13.07
C LYS A 37 14.51 -5.77 11.91
N PHE A 38 13.59 -5.89 10.96
CA PHE A 38 13.40 -4.90 9.90
C PHE A 38 12.57 -3.68 10.32
N VAL A 39 11.88 -3.74 11.47
CA VAL A 39 11.05 -2.63 11.96
C VAL A 39 11.93 -1.46 12.36
N VAL A 40 11.55 -0.26 11.90
CA VAL A 40 12.23 0.99 12.20
C VAL A 40 11.31 2.02 12.84
N SER A 41 11.93 2.94 13.58
CA SER A 41 11.29 4.14 14.11
C SER A 41 11.61 5.32 13.19
N ILE A 42 10.57 5.97 12.68
CA ILE A 42 10.66 7.22 11.93
C ILE A 42 10.47 8.35 12.92
N GLN A 43 11.44 9.26 12.94
CA GLN A 43 11.52 10.37 13.87
C GLN A 43 11.51 11.70 13.16
N ASP A 44 10.88 12.69 13.79
CA ASP A 44 10.88 14.07 13.32
C ASP A 44 12.26 14.74 13.49
N SER A 45 12.36 16.03 13.14
CA SER A 45 13.60 16.80 13.27
C SER A 45 14.07 17.00 14.72
N LYS A 46 13.21 16.76 15.71
CA LYS A 46 13.52 16.79 17.14
C LYS A 46 13.92 15.42 17.69
N LYS A 47 14.06 14.40 16.82
CA LYS A 47 14.33 13.01 17.18
C LYS A 47 13.21 12.37 18.01
N ALA A 48 12.00 12.89 17.91
CA ALA A 48 10.82 12.29 18.52
C ALA A 48 10.21 11.27 17.56
N HIS A 49 9.86 10.09 18.07
CA HIS A 49 9.16 9.08 17.29
C HIS A 49 7.80 9.61 16.81
N SER A 50 7.53 9.47 15.51
CA SER A 50 6.25 9.85 14.91
C SER A 50 5.52 8.69 14.24
N CYS A 51 6.26 7.75 13.65
CA CYS A 51 5.69 6.64 12.88
C CYS A 51 6.63 5.42 12.89
N GLY A 52 6.05 4.26 12.64
CA GLY A 52 6.79 3.05 12.28
C GLY A 52 7.12 2.98 10.79
N GLY A 53 8.01 2.07 10.46
CA GLY A 53 8.35 1.68 9.09
C GLY A 53 9.09 0.35 9.06
N MET A 54 9.54 -0.05 7.88
CA MET A 54 10.35 -1.25 7.69
C MET A 54 11.46 -1.03 6.67
N LEU A 55 12.66 -1.54 6.94
CA LEU A 55 13.74 -1.58 5.96
C LEU A 55 13.42 -2.61 4.88
N LEU A 56 13.42 -2.19 3.61
CA LEU A 56 13.31 -3.08 2.45
C LEU A 56 14.67 -3.47 1.89
N ASP A 57 15.62 -2.55 1.99
CA ASP A 57 17.04 -2.74 1.65
C ASP A 57 17.88 -1.77 2.50
N SER A 58 19.19 -1.70 2.24
CA SER A 58 20.12 -0.86 2.99
C SER A 58 19.80 0.64 2.97
N THR A 59 19.06 1.12 1.98
CA THR A 59 18.79 2.56 1.75
C THR A 59 17.30 2.90 1.65
N THR A 60 16.42 1.91 1.74
CA THR A 60 15.00 2.08 1.45
C THR A 60 14.16 1.63 2.64
N VAL A 61 13.28 2.51 3.11
CA VAL A 61 12.28 2.23 4.13
C VAL A 61 10.89 2.38 3.54
N LEU A 62 10.02 1.40 3.80
CA LEU A 62 8.59 1.46 3.50
C LEU A 62 7.81 1.92 4.72
N THR A 63 6.81 2.77 4.50
CA THR A 63 5.93 3.34 5.53
C THR A 63 4.63 3.85 4.92
N ALA A 64 3.76 4.45 5.73
CA ALA A 64 2.56 5.13 5.28
C ALA A 64 2.86 6.55 4.79
N SER A 65 2.17 7.03 3.75
CA SER A 65 2.44 8.36 3.18
C SER A 65 2.07 9.50 4.12
N HIS A 66 1.10 9.27 5.02
CA HIS A 66 0.70 10.28 6.01
C HIS A 66 1.77 10.57 7.06
N CYS A 67 2.76 9.68 7.23
CA CYS A 67 3.90 9.91 8.12
C CYS A 67 4.77 11.09 7.68
N PHE A 68 4.71 11.47 6.39
CA PHE A 68 5.44 12.61 5.84
C PHE A 68 4.88 13.97 6.28
N ARG A 69 3.75 14.01 7.00
CA ARG A 69 3.21 15.25 7.58
C ARG A 69 4.07 15.75 8.74
N ASN A 70 4.54 14.83 9.56
CA ASN A 70 5.32 15.11 10.76
C ASN A 70 6.82 14.90 10.53
N THR A 71 7.19 14.30 9.39
CA THR A 71 8.56 13.94 9.05
C THR A 71 8.92 14.57 7.70
N THR A 72 9.96 15.39 7.68
CA THR A 72 10.54 15.93 6.44
C THR A 72 11.92 15.30 6.18
N ASP A 73 12.64 15.78 5.17
CA ASP A 73 14.07 15.51 4.95
C ASP A 73 14.97 15.90 6.14
N ALA A 74 14.47 16.70 7.08
CA ALA A 74 15.13 16.99 8.36
C ALA A 74 14.95 15.89 9.42
N GLY A 75 14.14 14.86 9.14
CA GLY A 75 13.87 13.74 10.04
C GLY A 75 14.92 12.64 10.00
N PHE A 76 14.69 11.62 10.83
CA PHE A 76 15.62 10.49 11.01
C PHE A 76 14.88 9.15 10.95
N VAL A 77 15.61 8.11 10.56
CA VAL A 77 15.22 6.71 10.71
C VAL A 77 16.14 6.07 11.74
N VAL A 78 15.55 5.35 12.69
CA VAL A 78 16.25 4.58 13.71
C VAL A 78 15.93 3.10 13.56
N ALA A 79 16.97 2.30 13.33
CA ALA A 79 16.89 0.85 13.18
C ALA A 79 17.65 0.13 14.31
N GLY A 80 17.32 -1.14 14.56
CA GLY A 80 18.06 -2.00 15.48
C GLY A 80 17.85 -1.69 16.97
N LYS A 81 16.73 -1.06 17.34
CA LYS A 81 16.34 -0.83 18.74
C LYS A 81 15.03 -1.54 19.07
N THR A 82 15.00 -2.25 20.20
CA THR A 82 13.76 -2.77 20.81
C THR A 82 13.17 -1.78 21.82
N ASN A 83 14.00 -0.97 22.48
CA ASN A 83 13.58 0.18 23.30
C ASN A 83 14.13 1.45 22.65
N LEU A 84 13.27 2.39 22.25
CA LEU A 84 13.70 3.61 21.56
C LEU A 84 14.56 4.54 22.43
N GLU A 85 14.38 4.51 23.75
CA GLU A 85 15.21 5.24 24.72
C GLU A 85 16.49 4.49 25.10
N GLY A 86 16.60 3.23 24.72
CA GLY A 86 17.79 2.41 24.94
C GLY A 86 19.00 2.86 24.13
N THR A 87 20.17 2.35 24.51
CA THR A 87 21.42 2.51 23.75
C THR A 87 21.48 1.53 22.57
N GLY A 88 22.40 1.79 21.63
CA GLY A 88 22.57 0.96 20.42
C GLY A 88 21.72 1.41 19.24
N GLY A 89 21.61 0.54 18.23
CA GLY A 89 20.93 0.84 16.97
C GLY A 89 21.69 1.79 16.06
N VAL A 90 21.10 2.07 14.90
CA VAL A 90 21.65 2.96 13.87
C VAL A 90 20.65 4.07 13.61
N THR A 91 21.11 5.32 13.62
CA THR A 91 20.30 6.50 13.28
C THR A 91 20.83 7.13 12.01
N VAL A 92 19.96 7.24 10.99
CA VAL A 92 20.31 7.80 9.68
C VAL A 92 19.36 8.93 9.34
N LYS A 93 19.88 9.97 8.69
CA LYS A 93 19.05 11.06 8.16
C LYS A 93 18.24 10.60 6.95
N ILE A 94 17.05 11.16 6.83
CA ILE A 94 16.24 11.02 5.63
C ILE A 94 16.90 11.82 4.50
N SER A 95 16.97 11.22 3.31
CA SER A 95 17.43 11.88 2.08
C SER A 95 16.25 12.40 1.27
N THR A 96 15.33 11.51 0.87
CA THR A 96 14.15 11.89 0.08
C THR A 96 12.93 11.07 0.48
N LEU A 97 11.75 11.60 0.17
CA LEU A 97 10.44 10.99 0.41
C LEU A 97 9.74 10.78 -0.93
N GLN A 98 9.28 9.57 -1.19
CA GLN A 98 8.62 9.18 -2.43
C GLN A 98 7.18 8.76 -2.16
N ARG A 99 6.26 9.18 -3.04
CA ARG A 99 4.84 8.81 -3.02
C ARG A 99 4.45 8.29 -4.40
N PRO A 100 3.49 7.35 -4.51
CA PRO A 100 3.00 6.90 -5.82
C PRO A 100 2.51 8.10 -6.64
N LEU A 101 2.91 8.15 -7.92
CA LEU A 101 2.35 9.09 -8.86
C LEU A 101 0.96 8.60 -9.27
N HIS A 102 -0.10 9.27 -8.82
CA HIS A 102 -1.43 9.10 -9.39
C HIS A 102 -2.02 10.47 -9.77
N LYS A 103 -2.38 10.63 -11.05
CA LYS A 103 -3.18 11.75 -11.56
C LYS A 103 -4.64 11.58 -11.11
N PRO A 104 -5.42 12.65 -10.83
CA PRO A 104 -5.08 13.95 -10.29
C PRO A 104 -5.81 14.11 -8.95
N TYR A 105 -5.19 13.81 -7.82
CA TYR A 105 -5.73 14.30 -6.55
C TYR A 105 -4.60 14.91 -5.72
N ASN A 106 -4.77 16.20 -5.47
CA ASN A 106 -4.07 16.93 -4.44
C ASN A 106 -4.19 16.12 -3.15
N TYR A 107 -3.09 15.49 -2.74
CA TYR A 107 -3.01 14.81 -1.46
C TYR A 107 -3.34 15.81 -0.34
N GLN A 108 -4.59 15.83 0.10
CA GLN A 108 -5.07 16.54 1.27
C GLN A 108 -5.65 15.49 2.24
N PRO A 109 -4.89 15.07 3.26
CA PRO A 109 -5.22 13.92 4.12
C PRO A 109 -6.42 14.14 5.06
N ALA A 110 -7.24 15.17 4.84
CA ALA A 110 -8.39 15.51 5.67
C ALA A 110 -9.72 14.90 5.17
N SER A 111 -9.78 14.33 3.96
CA SER A 111 -11.01 13.75 3.41
C SER A 111 -10.97 12.22 3.43
N ALA A 112 -12.12 11.58 3.76
CA ALA A 112 -12.26 10.12 3.74
C ALA A 112 -12.04 9.49 2.35
N LYS A 113 -12.10 10.29 1.28
CA LYS A 113 -11.91 9.85 -0.11
C LYS A 113 -10.44 9.78 -0.52
N ASP A 114 -9.55 10.47 0.20
CA ASP A 114 -8.11 10.57 -0.11
C ASP A 114 -7.25 9.62 0.73
N ARG A 115 -7.88 8.70 1.47
CA ARG A 115 -7.25 7.64 2.28
C ARG A 115 -6.76 6.45 1.42
N MET A 116 -6.98 6.51 0.11
CA MET A 116 -6.59 5.51 -0.87
C MET A 116 -5.16 5.82 -1.35
N SER A 117 -4.23 4.88 -1.23
CA SER A 117 -2.77 5.07 -1.45
C SER A 117 -2.00 5.73 -0.30
N ASP A 118 -2.27 5.30 0.94
CA ASP A 118 -1.48 5.65 2.11
C ASP A 118 -0.17 4.82 2.21
N ILE A 119 0.67 4.93 1.18
CA ILE A 119 1.96 4.24 1.08
C ILE A 119 3.05 5.21 0.65
N GLY A 120 4.22 5.11 1.27
CA GLY A 120 5.35 5.98 0.99
C GLY A 120 6.68 5.25 1.17
N ILE A 121 7.68 5.70 0.41
CA ILE A 121 9.06 5.23 0.54
C ILE A 121 9.92 6.37 1.08
N ILE A 122 10.78 6.05 2.05
CA ILE A 122 11.84 6.92 2.55
C ILE A 122 13.16 6.40 1.99
N LYS A 123 13.93 7.29 1.37
CA LYS A 123 15.32 7.04 1.00
C LYS A 123 16.26 7.57 2.08
N LEU A 124 17.20 6.75 2.50
CA LEU A 124 18.17 7.06 3.55
C LEU A 124 19.39 7.78 2.97
N ALA A 125 19.96 8.72 3.73
CA ALA A 125 21.16 9.45 3.32
C ALA A 125 22.43 8.58 3.34
N THR A 126 22.45 7.52 4.16
CA THR A 126 23.53 6.53 4.23
C THR A 126 22.95 5.12 4.38
N PRO A 127 23.64 4.08 3.90
CA PRO A 127 23.18 2.70 4.09
C PRO A 127 23.07 2.30 5.57
N ILE A 128 22.07 1.48 5.89
CA ILE A 128 21.94 0.71 7.12
C ILE A 128 22.16 -0.76 6.76
N GLU A 129 23.30 -1.29 7.17
CA GLU A 129 23.68 -2.68 6.89
C GLU A 129 23.01 -3.67 7.85
N LYS A 130 22.85 -4.92 7.39
CA LYS A 130 22.37 -6.01 8.24
C LYS A 130 23.31 -6.24 9.43
N SER A 131 22.72 -6.62 10.56
CA SER A 131 23.44 -6.98 11.79
C SER A 131 22.59 -7.94 12.62
N ASP A 132 23.07 -8.36 13.79
CA ASP A 132 22.32 -9.22 14.70
C ASP A 132 20.94 -8.66 15.08
N ASN A 133 20.74 -7.34 14.98
CA ASN A 133 19.49 -6.66 15.33
C ASN A 133 18.83 -5.94 14.15
N ILE A 134 19.37 -6.07 12.92
CA ILE A 134 18.87 -5.38 11.72
C ILE A 134 18.78 -6.36 10.56
N GLU A 135 17.58 -6.47 10.00
CA GLU A 135 17.28 -7.28 8.82
C GLU A 135 16.44 -6.47 7.82
N TYR A 136 16.22 -7.03 6.63
CA TYR A 136 15.33 -6.43 5.62
C TYR A 136 14.04 -7.24 5.53
N ALA A 137 12.93 -6.54 5.40
CA ALA A 137 11.60 -7.12 5.37
C ALA A 137 11.35 -7.90 4.08
N SER A 138 10.68 -9.04 4.22
CA SER A 138 10.15 -9.77 3.07
C SER A 138 8.82 -9.18 2.62
N LEU A 139 8.65 -9.04 1.31
CA LEU A 139 7.41 -8.59 0.69
C LEU A 139 6.61 -9.78 0.13
N PRO A 140 5.28 -9.66 0.00
CA PRO A 140 4.47 -10.66 -0.70
C PRO A 140 4.88 -10.75 -2.17
N THR A 141 4.77 -11.93 -2.74
CA THR A 141 5.13 -12.20 -4.15
C THR A 141 4.03 -11.84 -5.14
N SER A 142 2.82 -11.51 -4.66
CA SER A 142 1.66 -11.14 -5.47
C SER A 142 0.78 -10.11 -4.76
N ASP A 143 -0.21 -9.60 -5.49
CA ASP A 143 -1.24 -8.69 -5.01
C ASP A 143 -2.44 -9.40 -4.37
N ALA A 144 -2.32 -10.72 -4.16
CA ALA A 144 -3.36 -11.52 -3.54
C ALA A 144 -3.71 -10.99 -2.16
N VAL A 145 -5.02 -10.96 -1.88
CA VAL A 145 -5.52 -10.73 -0.52
C VAL A 145 -5.00 -11.89 0.34
N PRO A 146 -4.42 -11.64 1.52
CA PRO A 146 -4.14 -12.72 2.47
C PRO A 146 -5.40 -13.53 2.69
N ASP A 147 -5.29 -14.86 2.68
CA ASP A 147 -6.41 -15.79 2.61
C ASP A 147 -7.36 -15.77 3.83
N GLY A 148 -7.13 -14.86 4.79
CA GLY A 148 -7.91 -14.67 6.01
C GLY A 148 -7.82 -15.84 6.99
N SER A 149 -7.12 -16.92 6.63
CA SER A 149 -6.92 -18.11 7.45
C SER A 149 -5.63 -18.05 8.27
N GLY A 150 -4.83 -16.99 8.08
CA GLY A 150 -3.60 -16.73 8.82
C GLY A 150 -3.81 -15.75 9.96
N GLU A 151 -3.13 -16.00 11.08
CA GLU A 151 -2.95 -15.00 12.13
C GLU A 151 -2.08 -13.87 11.56
N LEU A 152 -2.57 -12.63 11.58
CA LEU A 152 -1.79 -11.48 11.16
C LEU A 152 -1.10 -10.88 12.38
N THR A 153 0.18 -10.55 12.28
CA THR A 153 0.92 -9.91 13.38
C THR A 153 1.19 -8.45 13.03
N ALA A 154 0.64 -7.51 13.81
CA ALA A 154 1.03 -6.11 13.70
C ALA A 154 2.18 -5.83 14.66
N VAL A 155 3.17 -5.05 14.21
CA VAL A 155 4.33 -4.68 15.01
C VAL A 155 4.48 -3.16 14.97
N GLY A 156 4.68 -2.55 16.13
CA GLY A 156 4.73 -1.11 16.23
C GLY A 156 5.53 -0.64 17.44
N CYS A 157 5.87 0.65 17.41
CA CYS A 157 6.55 1.36 18.48
C CYS A 157 5.59 2.41 19.04
N THR A 158 4.46 1.97 19.58
CA THR A 158 3.45 2.90 20.09
C THR A 158 3.98 3.78 21.22
N THR A 159 3.47 5.00 21.26
CA THR A 159 3.74 5.99 22.30
C THR A 159 2.41 6.49 22.84
N LEU A 160 1.84 5.85 23.86
CA LEU A 160 0.68 6.41 24.56
C LEU A 160 0.74 6.11 26.06
N SER A 161 0.89 7.18 26.85
CA SER A 161 0.30 7.25 28.18
C SER A 161 -0.49 8.55 28.27
N TRP A 162 -1.80 8.45 28.53
CA TRP A 162 -2.66 9.62 28.74
C TRP A 162 -2.88 9.76 30.25
N THR A 163 -2.07 10.57 30.91
CA THR A 163 -2.22 10.81 32.35
C THR A 163 -3.22 11.93 32.62
N GLY A 164 -4.50 11.70 32.37
CA GLY A 164 -5.63 12.46 32.94
C GLY A 164 -5.83 13.94 32.53
N THR A 165 -7.11 14.33 32.44
CA THR A 165 -7.66 15.71 32.25
C THR A 165 -6.95 16.65 31.28
N LYS A 166 -7.52 16.75 30.07
CA LYS A 166 -7.26 17.79 29.05
C LYS A 166 -5.78 18.05 28.73
N GLY A 167 -5.27 17.28 27.76
CA GLY A 167 -4.37 17.84 26.74
C GLY A 167 -2.89 17.48 26.83
N ASP A 168 -2.41 16.95 27.94
CA ASP A 168 -0.99 16.61 28.09
C ASP A 168 -0.75 15.13 27.78
N ALA A 169 -0.49 14.83 26.51
CA ALA A 169 0.02 13.52 26.11
C ALA A 169 1.46 13.37 26.62
N VAL A 170 1.67 12.57 27.65
CA VAL A 170 3.01 12.20 28.10
C VAL A 170 3.45 10.98 27.29
N PHE A 171 4.31 11.22 26.30
CA PHE A 171 4.95 10.15 25.53
C PHE A 171 5.92 9.39 26.43
N THR A 172 5.53 8.25 26.98
CA THR A 172 6.45 7.37 27.71
C THR A 172 7.02 6.30 26.77
N VAL A 173 8.34 6.11 26.83
CA VAL A 173 9.12 4.93 26.41
C VAL A 173 8.43 4.00 25.41
N ALA A 174 8.76 4.13 24.12
CA ALA A 174 8.31 3.21 23.08
C ALA A 174 9.21 1.96 23.06
N ASN A 175 8.69 0.84 23.56
CA ASN A 175 9.22 -0.48 23.22
C ASN A 175 8.53 -0.97 21.96
N ARG A 176 9.28 -1.64 21.08
CA ARG A 176 8.72 -2.41 19.98
C ARG A 176 7.90 -3.55 20.57
N ALA A 177 6.63 -3.62 20.17
CA ALA A 177 5.69 -4.64 20.60
C ALA A 177 4.95 -5.21 19.40
N GLU A 178 4.43 -6.41 19.56
CA GLU A 178 3.63 -7.11 18.56
C GLU A 178 2.25 -7.48 19.11
N VAL A 179 1.28 -7.62 18.22
CA VAL A 179 -0.04 -8.15 18.54
C VAL A 179 -0.53 -9.04 17.41
N LEU A 180 -1.16 -10.14 17.78
CA LEU A 180 -1.91 -10.97 16.85
C LEU A 180 -3.28 -10.34 16.58
N LEU A 181 -3.54 -10.06 15.32
CA LEU A 181 -4.78 -9.48 14.79
C LEU A 181 -5.52 -10.49 13.94
N GLU A 182 -6.83 -10.49 14.11
CA GLU A 182 -7.76 -11.26 13.26
C GLU A 182 -8.14 -10.40 12.06
N GLN A 183 -8.07 -10.94 10.85
CA GLN A 183 -8.57 -10.25 9.66
C GLN A 183 -10.09 -10.10 9.74
N GLN A 184 -10.58 -8.93 9.35
CA GLN A 184 -11.99 -8.55 9.45
C GLN A 184 -12.51 -8.07 8.08
N PRO A 185 -13.83 -8.10 7.86
CA PRO A 185 -14.46 -7.37 6.76
C PRO A 185 -14.11 -5.88 6.84
N ILE A 186 -13.93 -5.22 5.69
CA ILE A 186 -13.58 -3.78 5.64
C ILE A 186 -14.59 -2.91 6.40
N SER A 187 -15.87 -3.28 6.37
CA SER A 187 -16.95 -2.60 7.09
C SER A 187 -16.80 -2.58 8.61
N THR A 188 -15.97 -3.46 9.19
CA THR A 188 -15.65 -3.46 10.62
C THR A 188 -14.76 -2.28 11.01
N CYS A 189 -13.85 -1.88 10.12
CA CYS A 189 -12.89 -0.81 10.38
C CYS A 189 -13.45 0.58 10.06
N GLU A 190 -14.29 0.71 9.03
CA GLU A 190 -14.89 1.98 8.65
C GLU A 190 -16.34 1.74 8.22
N SER A 191 -17.27 2.43 8.91
CA SER A 191 -18.70 2.37 8.62
C SER A 191 -19.13 3.33 7.51
N SER A 192 -18.31 4.36 7.24
CA SER A 192 -18.50 5.27 6.11
C SER A 192 -18.09 4.57 4.81
N PRO A 193 -18.76 4.83 3.67
CA PRO A 193 -18.31 4.32 2.39
C PRO A 193 -16.93 4.91 2.05
N LEU A 194 -15.88 4.14 2.31
CA LEU A 194 -14.58 4.28 1.65
C LEU A 194 -14.81 4.01 0.17
N GLY A 195 -14.14 4.73 -0.73
CA GLY A 195 -14.29 4.56 -2.18
C GLY A 195 -13.88 3.16 -2.65
N ASP A 196 -12.81 3.07 -3.43
CA ASP A 196 -12.27 1.74 -3.74
C ASP A 196 -11.46 1.21 -2.54
N THR A 197 -11.90 0.06 -2.03
CA THR A 197 -11.32 -0.62 -0.86
C THR A 197 -10.46 -1.82 -1.26
N SER A 198 -10.28 -2.05 -2.56
CA SER A 198 -9.50 -3.16 -3.12
C SER A 198 -8.03 -3.14 -2.69
N THR A 199 -7.52 -2.00 -2.20
CA THR A 199 -6.14 -1.82 -1.74
C THR A 199 -5.99 -1.84 -0.22
N LEU A 200 -7.04 -2.23 0.52
CA LEU A 200 -7.08 -2.18 1.98
C LEU A 200 -7.18 -3.58 2.60
N ILE A 201 -6.70 -3.68 3.83
CA ILE A 201 -6.91 -4.80 4.76
C ILE A 201 -7.49 -4.21 6.04
N CYS A 202 -8.50 -4.88 6.62
CA CYS A 202 -9.02 -4.57 7.94
C CYS A 202 -8.63 -5.69 8.89
N ALA A 203 -8.06 -5.36 10.05
CA ALA A 203 -7.64 -6.35 11.03
C ALA A 203 -7.70 -5.83 12.47
N GLY A 204 -7.91 -6.76 13.40
CA GLY A 204 -7.98 -6.49 14.83
C GLY A 204 -9.41 -6.42 15.36
N LYS A 205 -9.52 -6.10 16.64
CA LYS A 205 -10.79 -6.02 17.39
C LYS A 205 -10.58 -5.17 18.65
N PRO A 206 -11.63 -4.78 19.38
CA PRO A 206 -11.46 -4.14 20.69
C PRO A 206 -10.52 -4.96 21.57
N GLY A 207 -9.50 -4.32 22.16
CA GLY A 207 -8.51 -5.01 22.99
C GLY A 207 -7.37 -5.71 22.24
N LYS A 208 -7.40 -5.76 20.89
CA LYS A 208 -6.36 -6.28 19.98
C LYS A 208 -6.24 -5.35 18.76
N THR A 209 -5.51 -4.24 18.87
CA THR A 209 -5.44 -3.24 17.80
C THR A 209 -4.14 -2.43 17.77
N VAL A 210 -3.95 -1.67 16.70
CA VAL A 210 -2.88 -0.69 16.49
C VAL A 210 -3.35 0.71 16.88
N CYS A 211 -2.45 1.60 17.29
CA CYS A 211 -2.81 2.94 17.72
C CYS A 211 -1.76 4.01 17.35
N SER A 212 -1.77 5.15 18.06
CA SER A 212 -0.83 6.25 17.81
C SER A 212 0.62 5.77 17.92
N GLY A 213 1.45 6.19 16.96
CA GLY A 213 2.86 5.76 16.84
C GLY A 213 3.05 4.51 15.97
N ASP A 214 2.02 3.66 15.83
CA ASP A 214 2.14 2.44 15.00
C ASP A 214 1.94 2.72 13.51
N SER A 215 1.42 3.90 13.16
CA SER A 215 1.29 4.40 11.78
C SER A 215 2.51 4.10 10.93
N GLY A 216 2.30 3.49 9.76
CA GLY A 216 3.36 3.06 8.84
C GLY A 216 4.09 1.78 9.23
N GLY A 217 3.86 1.23 10.43
CA GLY A 217 4.41 -0.05 10.89
C GLY A 217 3.79 -1.26 10.19
N PRO A 218 4.47 -2.42 10.17
CA PRO A 218 4.08 -3.56 9.36
C PRO A 218 2.93 -4.37 9.95
N LEU A 219 2.11 -4.92 9.06
CA LEU A 219 1.21 -6.05 9.28
C LEU A 219 1.79 -7.26 8.55
N ILE A 220 2.06 -8.33 9.28
CA ILE A 220 2.84 -9.48 8.83
C ILE A 220 1.93 -10.69 8.77
N ASP A 221 2.03 -11.46 7.69
CA ASP A 221 1.44 -12.79 7.64
C ASP A 221 2.32 -13.74 8.45
N SER A 222 1.80 -14.26 9.55
CA SER A 222 2.58 -15.10 10.48
C SER A 222 3.01 -16.44 9.88
N LYS A 223 2.36 -16.91 8.79
CA LYS A 223 2.76 -18.15 8.10
C LYS A 223 3.98 -17.94 7.21
N THR A 224 4.02 -16.82 6.50
CA THR A 224 5.05 -16.54 5.48
C THR A 224 6.16 -15.62 5.98
N GLY A 225 5.90 -14.84 7.04
CA GLY A 225 6.78 -13.78 7.51
C GLY A 225 6.80 -12.54 6.62
N ALA A 226 5.98 -12.50 5.56
CA ALA A 226 5.92 -11.38 4.63
C ALA A 226 5.09 -10.21 5.18
N VAL A 227 5.51 -8.98 4.88
CA VAL A 227 4.76 -7.77 5.21
C VAL A 227 3.62 -7.58 4.20
N VAL A 228 2.42 -7.97 4.60
CA VAL A 228 1.22 -7.93 3.76
C VAL A 228 0.45 -6.61 3.87
N GLY A 229 0.68 -5.83 4.92
CA GLY A 229 0.02 -4.54 5.12
C GLY A 229 0.87 -3.49 5.84
N LEU A 230 0.46 -2.23 5.74
CA LEU A 230 1.02 -1.09 6.46
C LEU A 230 -0.05 -0.44 7.31
N THR A 231 0.24 -0.19 8.58
CA THR A 231 -0.70 0.46 9.51
C THR A 231 -1.06 1.85 8.98
N SER A 232 -2.34 2.08 8.68
CA SER A 232 -2.81 3.35 8.10
C SER A 232 -3.68 4.11 9.09
N ILE A 233 -4.82 3.53 9.50
CA ILE A 233 -5.81 4.21 10.35
C ILE A 233 -6.23 3.28 11.47
N SER A 234 -6.32 3.83 12.69
CA SER A 234 -6.92 3.17 13.83
C SER A 234 -8.29 3.75 14.14
N LYS A 235 -9.27 2.88 14.41
CA LYS A 235 -10.57 3.32 14.93
C LYS A 235 -10.41 3.87 16.35
N ARG A 236 -10.88 5.09 16.58
CA ARG A 236 -10.84 5.78 17.89
C ARG A 236 -12.23 5.90 18.51
N ASN A 237 -12.29 6.12 19.81
CA ASN A 237 -13.48 6.62 20.50
C ASN A 237 -13.77 8.08 20.13
N ASP A 238 -14.95 8.57 20.53
CA ASP A 238 -15.49 9.87 20.12
C ASP A 238 -14.61 11.06 20.55
N ASP A 239 -13.90 10.95 21.67
CA ASP A 239 -12.96 11.99 22.14
C ASP A 239 -11.54 11.85 21.55
N GLY A 240 -11.31 10.82 20.73
CA GLY A 240 -10.03 10.56 20.07
C GLY A 240 -8.92 10.07 21.00
N SER A 241 -9.18 9.86 22.29
CA SER A 241 -8.17 9.54 23.30
C SER A 241 -7.67 8.10 23.23
N SER A 242 -8.50 7.19 22.72
CA SER A 242 -8.24 5.75 22.77
C SER A 242 -8.59 5.06 21.45
N CYS A 243 -7.76 4.11 21.03
CA CYS A 243 -8.09 3.22 19.92
C CYS A 243 -9.00 2.09 20.42
N THR A 244 -10.09 1.81 19.74
CA THR A 244 -11.18 0.98 20.31
C THR A 244 -11.61 -0.18 19.42
N GLY A 245 -11.12 -0.27 18.19
CA GLY A 245 -11.54 -1.32 17.27
C GLY A 245 -10.48 -1.67 16.23
N ALA A 246 -10.89 -2.44 15.23
CA ALA A 246 -10.04 -2.87 14.13
C ALA A 246 -9.38 -1.68 13.40
N GLY A 247 -8.16 -1.87 12.94
CA GLY A 247 -7.39 -0.91 12.15
C GLY A 247 -7.44 -1.20 10.66
N LEU A 248 -7.37 -0.14 9.85
CA LEU A 248 -7.15 -0.22 8.41
C LEU A 248 -5.66 -0.23 8.11
N PHE A 249 -5.30 -1.09 7.17
CA PHE A 249 -3.96 -1.24 6.67
C PHE A 249 -3.97 -1.09 5.14
N THR A 250 -2.94 -0.45 4.59
CA THR A 250 -2.71 -0.44 3.15
C THR A 250 -2.13 -1.78 2.72
N ARG A 251 -2.74 -2.46 1.74
CA ARG A 251 -2.29 -3.77 1.25
C ARG A 251 -1.02 -3.62 0.42
N VAL A 252 0.09 -4.13 0.92
CA VAL A 252 1.42 -4.01 0.28
C VAL A 252 1.43 -4.63 -1.11
N GLY A 253 0.79 -5.79 -1.27
CA GLY A 253 0.70 -6.50 -2.55
C GLY A 253 0.14 -5.64 -3.70
N SER A 254 -0.77 -4.71 -3.40
CA SER A 254 -1.37 -3.81 -4.40
C SER A 254 -0.43 -2.72 -4.90
N TYR A 255 0.73 -2.54 -4.27
CA TYR A 255 1.69 -1.47 -4.58
C TYR A 255 3.09 -2.01 -4.89
N LEU A 256 3.22 -3.30 -5.21
CA LEU A 256 4.53 -3.91 -5.50
C LEU A 256 5.26 -3.21 -6.64
N ASP A 257 4.57 -2.70 -7.66
CA ASP A 257 5.23 -1.99 -8.77
C ASP A 257 5.88 -0.69 -8.27
N PHE A 258 5.13 0.16 -7.55
CA PHE A 258 5.66 1.37 -6.92
C PHE A 258 6.83 1.06 -5.96
N ILE A 259 6.71 0.01 -5.15
CA ILE A 259 7.77 -0.38 -4.22
C ILE A 259 9.02 -0.75 -5.01
N ASN A 260 8.91 -1.62 -6.02
CA ASN A 260 10.04 -2.11 -6.81
C ASN A 260 10.74 -1.00 -7.61
N GLU A 261 9.98 -0.04 -8.16
CA GLU A 261 10.53 1.17 -8.80
C GLU A 261 11.39 2.01 -7.86
N ASN A 262 11.15 1.90 -6.56
CA ASN A 262 11.78 2.70 -5.52
C ASN A 262 12.73 1.89 -4.64
N LEU A 263 13.11 0.65 -4.98
CA LEU A 263 14.18 -0.05 -4.27
C LEU A 263 15.56 0.50 -4.68
N GLY A 264 16.60 0.20 -3.91
CA GLY A 264 17.99 0.50 -4.28
C GLY A 264 18.50 -0.39 -5.43
N GLU A 265 19.78 -0.25 -5.81
CA GLU A 265 20.43 -1.06 -6.88
C GLU A 265 20.38 -2.58 -6.63
N ARG A 266 20.02 -3.01 -5.41
CA ARG A 266 19.62 -4.37 -5.09
C ARG A 266 18.19 -4.37 -4.57
N GLY A 267 17.23 -4.49 -5.48
CA GLY A 267 15.85 -4.82 -5.11
C GLY A 267 15.77 -6.09 -4.25
N PHE A 268 14.66 -6.26 -3.54
CA PHE A 268 14.36 -7.44 -2.71
C PHE A 268 14.03 -8.68 -3.56
N THR A 269 13.64 -8.47 -4.81
CA THR A 269 13.82 -9.48 -5.84
C THR A 269 15.23 -9.31 -6.37
N ASP A 270 16.00 -10.38 -6.57
CA ASP A 270 17.39 -10.37 -7.07
C ASP A 270 17.49 -9.82 -8.53
N GLY A 271 16.99 -8.61 -8.76
CA GLY A 271 16.49 -8.14 -10.04
C GLY A 271 15.27 -8.93 -10.57
N ASP A 272 14.83 -10.01 -9.93
CA ASP A 272 13.91 -11.02 -10.51
C ASP A 272 12.41 -10.74 -10.32
N ASN A 273 11.99 -9.47 -10.27
CA ASN A 273 10.61 -9.18 -10.62
C ASN A 273 10.47 -9.35 -12.14
N GLN A 274 10.35 -10.60 -12.56
CA GLN A 274 10.17 -11.00 -13.95
C GLN A 274 8.98 -10.24 -14.54
N ARG A 275 7.92 -9.95 -13.77
CA ARG A 275 6.80 -9.12 -14.24
C ARG A 275 7.23 -7.70 -14.60
N VAL A 276 8.04 -7.03 -13.78
CA VAL A 276 8.55 -5.66 -14.08
C VAL A 276 9.54 -5.69 -15.25
N LYS A 277 10.43 -6.68 -15.30
CA LYS A 277 11.35 -6.91 -16.43
C LYS A 277 10.57 -7.17 -17.73
N ASP A 278 9.49 -7.94 -17.65
CA ASP A 278 8.64 -8.30 -18.78
C ASP A 278 7.80 -7.11 -19.23
N GLU A 279 7.23 -6.34 -18.32
CA GLU A 279 6.50 -5.11 -18.65
C GLU A 279 7.42 -4.04 -19.26
N ALA A 280 8.66 -3.89 -18.77
CA ALA A 280 9.64 -3.01 -19.38
C ALA A 280 10.01 -3.44 -20.81
N LYS A 281 10.20 -4.75 -21.04
CA LYS A 281 10.42 -5.30 -22.39
C LYS A 281 9.19 -5.14 -23.28
N LEU A 282 7.99 -5.38 -22.75
CA LEU A 282 6.73 -5.21 -23.46
C LEU A 282 6.47 -3.75 -23.84
N ALA A 283 6.84 -2.78 -22.99
CA ALA A 283 6.75 -1.36 -23.30
C ALA A 283 7.58 -0.98 -24.56
N VAL A 284 8.71 -1.66 -24.79
CA VAL A 284 9.53 -1.49 -26.00
C VAL A 284 8.93 -2.21 -27.21
N LEU A 285 8.32 -3.39 -27.01
CA LEU A 285 7.76 -4.21 -28.09
C LEU A 285 6.39 -3.72 -28.60
N ARG A 286 5.49 -3.30 -27.70
CA ARG A 286 4.09 -2.94 -27.98
C ARG A 286 3.94 -1.92 -29.12
N PRO A 287 4.74 -0.83 -29.22
CA PRO A 287 4.65 0.10 -30.35
C PRO A 287 4.89 -0.56 -31.72
N GLY A 288 5.89 -1.46 -31.81
CA GLY A 288 6.22 -2.18 -33.05
C GLY A 288 5.16 -3.21 -33.44
N LEU A 289 4.63 -3.94 -32.46
CA LEU A 289 3.52 -4.88 -32.64
C LEU A 289 2.24 -4.15 -33.13
N LEU A 290 1.90 -3.02 -32.50
CA LEU A 290 0.76 -2.20 -32.87
C LEU A 290 0.89 -1.64 -34.29
N ALA A 291 2.05 -1.10 -34.64
CA ALA A 291 2.31 -0.58 -35.98
C ALA A 291 2.19 -1.67 -37.05
N SER A 292 2.70 -2.87 -36.76
CA SER A 292 2.63 -4.02 -37.68
C SER A 292 1.20 -4.49 -37.89
N CYS A 293 0.43 -4.65 -36.82
CA CYS A 293 -0.99 -5.03 -36.88
C CYS A 293 -1.82 -3.99 -37.65
N LYS A 294 -1.68 -2.70 -37.33
CA LYS A 294 -2.40 -1.62 -38.02
C LYS A 294 -2.04 -1.56 -39.51
N LYS A 295 -0.76 -1.69 -39.86
CA LYS A 295 -0.30 -1.71 -41.25
C LYS A 295 -0.89 -2.89 -42.03
N HIS A 296 -0.95 -4.08 -41.42
CA HIS A 296 -1.52 -5.27 -42.06
C HIS A 296 -2.99 -5.05 -42.48
N PHE A 297 -3.83 -4.59 -41.56
CA PHE A 297 -5.24 -4.33 -41.85
C PHE A 297 -5.46 -3.11 -42.74
N GLN A 298 -4.61 -2.08 -42.65
CA GLN A 298 -4.66 -0.94 -43.56
C GLN A 298 -4.43 -1.38 -45.02
N VAL A 299 -3.43 -2.22 -45.27
CA VAL A 299 -3.14 -2.76 -46.62
C VAL A 299 -4.31 -3.60 -47.13
N LYS A 300 -4.84 -4.52 -46.31
CA LYS A 300 -6.01 -5.33 -46.66
C LYS A 300 -7.24 -4.47 -46.94
N TYR A 301 -7.48 -3.45 -46.12
CA TYR A 301 -8.61 -2.54 -46.28
C TYR A 301 -8.50 -1.76 -47.59
N SER A 302 -7.33 -1.19 -47.90
CA SER A 302 -7.11 -0.48 -49.17
C SER A 302 -7.30 -1.39 -50.39
N ALA A 303 -6.80 -2.63 -50.34
CA ALA A 303 -7.01 -3.60 -51.41
C ALA A 303 -8.51 -3.95 -51.60
N CYS A 304 -9.23 -4.18 -50.50
CA CYS A 304 -10.67 -4.44 -50.52
C CYS A 304 -11.45 -3.26 -51.11
N MET A 305 -11.12 -2.04 -50.71
CA MET A 305 -11.77 -0.84 -51.26
C MET A 305 -11.51 -0.68 -52.76
N ASN A 306 -10.31 -0.99 -53.25
CA ASN A 306 -10.00 -0.99 -54.68
C ASN A 306 -10.82 -2.04 -55.46
N GLU A 307 -11.10 -3.19 -54.86
CA GLU A 307 -11.99 -4.21 -55.44
C GLU A 307 -13.44 -3.74 -55.47
N ALA A 308 -13.94 -3.16 -54.38
CA ALA A 308 -15.27 -2.56 -54.34
C ALA A 308 -15.43 -1.50 -55.44
N THR A 309 -14.46 -0.59 -55.59
CA THR A 309 -14.46 0.42 -56.65
C THR A 309 -14.45 -0.21 -58.05
N ARG A 310 -13.65 -1.25 -58.28
CA ARG A 310 -13.64 -1.97 -59.58
C ARG A 310 -14.99 -2.63 -59.88
N ALA A 311 -15.62 -3.26 -58.89
CA ALA A 311 -16.94 -3.87 -59.02
C ALA A 311 -18.02 -2.82 -59.35
N PHE A 312 -17.94 -1.64 -58.71
CA PHE A 312 -18.82 -0.51 -59.02
C PHE A 312 -18.66 -0.04 -60.46
N ILE A 313 -17.42 0.11 -60.96
CA ILE A 313 -17.16 0.55 -62.34
C ILE A 313 -17.67 -0.48 -63.36
N ALA A 314 -17.48 -1.78 -63.08
CA ALA A 314 -17.81 -2.87 -63.99
C ALA A 314 -19.32 -3.25 -64.05
N GLY A 315 -20.12 -2.85 -63.05
CA GLY A 315 -21.55 -3.19 -63.00
C GLY A 315 -22.38 -2.52 -64.10
N LYS A 316 -23.66 -2.92 -64.23
CA LYS A 316 -24.68 -2.26 -65.07
C LYS A 316 -25.68 -1.47 -64.19
N ASP A 317 -26.15 -0.32 -64.69
CA ASP A 317 -26.73 0.82 -63.97
C ASP A 317 -27.47 0.54 -62.64
N ALA A 318 -28.57 -0.23 -62.66
CA ALA A 318 -29.44 -0.36 -61.49
C ALA A 318 -28.86 -1.19 -60.33
N ASP A 319 -27.84 -2.04 -60.56
CA ASP A 319 -27.26 -2.94 -59.54
C ASP A 319 -25.89 -2.48 -59.00
N LYS A 320 -25.25 -1.47 -59.62
CA LYS A 320 -23.85 -1.09 -59.26
C LYS A 320 -23.71 -0.63 -57.81
N SER A 321 -24.67 0.17 -57.32
CA SER A 321 -24.64 0.66 -55.94
C SER A 321 -24.80 -0.47 -54.94
N LYS A 322 -25.71 -1.42 -55.21
CA LYS A 322 -25.97 -2.55 -54.32
C LYS A 322 -24.76 -3.50 -54.25
N VAL A 323 -24.10 -3.74 -55.37
CA VAL A 323 -22.84 -4.52 -55.42
C VAL A 323 -21.73 -3.79 -54.68
N TYR A 324 -21.57 -2.48 -54.88
CA TYR A 324 -20.59 -1.67 -54.14
C TYR A 324 -20.82 -1.69 -52.63
N ASP A 325 -22.06 -1.50 -52.19
CA ASP A 325 -22.41 -1.51 -50.76
C ASP A 325 -22.14 -2.88 -50.12
N GLN A 326 -22.41 -3.97 -50.84
CA GLN A 326 -22.07 -5.32 -50.40
C GLN A 326 -20.55 -5.54 -50.27
N GLU A 327 -19.75 -5.05 -51.21
CA GLU A 327 -18.28 -5.15 -51.13
C GLU A 327 -17.70 -4.25 -50.03
N VAL A 328 -18.19 -3.02 -49.89
CA VAL A 328 -17.77 -2.10 -48.82
C VAL A 328 -18.13 -2.65 -47.44
N ALA A 329 -19.26 -3.35 -47.29
CA ALA A 329 -19.61 -4.02 -46.03
C ALA A 329 -18.55 -5.05 -45.61
N LYS A 330 -17.98 -5.80 -46.56
CA LYS A 330 -16.85 -6.70 -46.30
C LYS A 330 -15.60 -5.92 -45.87
N CYS A 331 -15.31 -4.79 -46.52
CA CYS A 331 -14.15 -3.96 -46.16
C CYS A 331 -14.28 -3.35 -44.76
N LYS A 332 -15.49 -2.98 -44.33
CA LYS A 332 -15.75 -2.51 -42.95
C LYS A 332 -15.39 -3.56 -41.91
N ALA A 333 -15.57 -4.85 -42.22
CA ALA A 333 -15.13 -5.93 -41.33
C ALA A 333 -13.61 -5.89 -41.13
N ILE A 334 -12.83 -5.72 -42.20
CA ILE A 334 -11.36 -5.60 -42.15
C ILE A 334 -10.93 -4.36 -41.36
N HIS A 335 -11.58 -3.21 -41.59
CA HIS A 335 -11.25 -1.97 -40.87
C HIS A 335 -11.42 -2.13 -39.35
N ALA A 336 -12.53 -2.73 -38.92
CA ALA A 336 -12.77 -2.93 -37.49
C ALA A 336 -11.88 -4.02 -36.85
N MET A 337 -11.34 -4.97 -37.62
CA MET A 337 -10.23 -5.82 -37.13
C MET A 337 -9.00 -4.94 -36.83
N GLY A 338 -8.64 -4.04 -37.75
CA GLY A 338 -7.57 -3.06 -37.51
C GLY A 338 -7.76 -2.21 -36.25
N SER A 339 -9.01 -1.86 -35.91
CA SER A 339 -9.33 -1.14 -34.67
C SER A 339 -9.19 -1.99 -33.39
N ALA A 340 -9.26 -3.33 -33.49
CA ALA A 340 -9.08 -4.25 -32.38
C ALA A 340 -7.59 -4.46 -31.99
N CYS A 341 -6.65 -4.05 -32.85
CA CYS A 341 -5.21 -4.18 -32.59
C CYS A 341 -4.78 -3.57 -31.25
N ASP A 342 -5.32 -2.39 -30.87
CA ASP A 342 -4.97 -1.74 -29.59
C ASP A 342 -5.39 -2.58 -28.36
N GLY A 343 -6.50 -3.34 -28.46
CA GLY A 343 -6.92 -4.29 -27.44
C GLY A 343 -5.96 -5.46 -27.31
N CYS A 344 -5.67 -6.12 -28.44
CA CYS A 344 -4.77 -7.28 -28.49
C CYS A 344 -3.34 -6.96 -28.05
N VAL A 345 -2.84 -5.76 -28.36
CA VAL A 345 -1.49 -5.35 -27.93
C VAL A 345 -1.40 -5.10 -26.43
N ARG A 346 -2.49 -4.71 -25.76
CA ARG A 346 -2.52 -4.59 -24.29
C ARG A 346 -2.36 -5.95 -23.61
N GLU A 347 -2.86 -7.02 -24.23
CA GLU A 347 -2.78 -8.39 -23.73
C GLU A 347 -1.55 -9.15 -24.24
N ALA A 348 -0.64 -8.48 -24.96
CA ALA A 348 0.56 -9.09 -25.52
C ALA A 348 1.50 -9.65 -24.44
N LYS A 349 2.06 -10.82 -24.72
CA LYS A 349 3.11 -11.50 -23.94
C LYS A 349 4.47 -11.32 -24.61
N LEU A 350 5.56 -11.65 -23.92
CA LEU A 350 6.91 -11.44 -24.46
C LEU A 350 7.23 -12.22 -25.74
N ASP A 351 6.57 -13.36 -25.93
CA ASP A 351 6.66 -14.20 -27.12
C ASP A 351 5.67 -13.79 -28.22
N SER A 352 4.88 -12.74 -28.00
CA SER A 352 3.94 -12.24 -28.99
C SER A 352 4.66 -11.69 -30.21
N THR A 353 4.17 -12.08 -31.38
CA THR A 353 4.66 -11.63 -32.68
C THR A 353 3.61 -10.76 -33.35
N ALA A 354 3.97 -10.10 -34.46
CA ALA A 354 2.97 -9.38 -35.26
C ALA A 354 1.81 -10.30 -35.69
N GLU A 355 2.11 -11.57 -35.95
CA GLU A 355 1.14 -12.56 -36.41
C GLU A 355 0.18 -13.00 -35.31
N THR A 356 0.64 -13.18 -34.07
CA THR A 356 -0.25 -13.52 -32.94
C THR A 356 -1.20 -12.38 -32.62
N ILE A 357 -0.75 -11.12 -32.75
CA ILE A 357 -1.60 -9.94 -32.57
C ILE A 357 -2.64 -9.82 -33.70
N ILE A 358 -2.26 -10.11 -34.94
CA ILE A 358 -3.20 -10.15 -36.08
C ILE A 358 -4.26 -11.23 -35.85
N GLN A 359 -3.87 -12.44 -35.44
CA GLN A 359 -4.81 -13.53 -35.15
C GLN A 359 -5.78 -13.18 -34.01
N CYS A 360 -5.31 -12.54 -32.94
CA CYS A 360 -6.18 -12.03 -31.87
C CYS A 360 -7.23 -11.04 -32.41
N SER A 361 -6.79 -10.11 -33.26
CA SER A 361 -7.64 -9.11 -33.88
C SER A 361 -8.69 -9.72 -34.84
N GLU A 362 -8.31 -10.79 -35.57
CA GLU A 362 -9.23 -11.56 -36.42
C GLU A 362 -10.22 -12.40 -35.59
N ALA A 363 -9.79 -12.95 -34.45
CA ALA A 363 -10.60 -13.81 -33.59
C ALA A 363 -11.71 -13.07 -32.82
N GLY A 364 -11.54 -11.77 -32.54
CA GLY A 364 -12.58 -10.92 -31.94
C GLY A 364 -13.82 -10.68 -32.82
N LYS A 365 -13.95 -11.41 -33.95
CA LYS A 365 -15.01 -11.29 -34.95
C LYS A 365 -15.69 -12.60 -35.35
N ASN A 366 -15.45 -13.69 -34.62
CA ASN A 366 -16.26 -14.90 -34.76
C ASN A 366 -17.43 -14.90 -33.78
#